data_AF-A0A1Y3NTY6-F1
#
_entry.id   AF-A0A1Y3NTY6-F1
#
_cell.length_a   1.000
_cell.length_b   1.000
_cell.length_c   1.000
_cell.angle_alpha   90.00
_cell.angle_beta   90.00
_cell.angle_gamma   90.00
#
_symmetry.space_group_name_H-M   'P 1'
#
loop_
_entity.id
_entity.type
_entity.pdbx_description
1 polymer ?
#
loop_
_entity_poly.entity_id
_entity_poly.type
_entity_poly.pdbx_seq_one_letter_code
_entity_poly.pdbx_strand_id
1 'polypeptide(L)'
;MGIGKYIKKDNQLAAIEAFKYLTSLNLQKKYLKDFLINTAIFSLYDDEDVCADIDCEFYKSLQPITRPGSKTKNYNEYSGRFRKYIYDYLYGNITAKEALQNVENIIKVYKVSSNPKESIIGFISTVFISILAVSMFVSLIVLFIDDFNPFFEFLPWDFWIINVIGAVLMLCSCFLHIGDLTAFKCQFHLILTSMGISLNFIPMICKLIINFPDYNYISNWTYKHRHFFVLIFLSIEIVIDGLSLLRPYSVKDINANSINEGKNFQICKMSNSYGKFFIWLMMLYKFIIISVLTLLIFIEWNIKTTSYDIKFIMSALCGNLFLD
;
A
#
# COMPACT_ATOMS: atom_id res chain seq x y z
N MET A 1 5.74 21.06 30.67
CA MET A 1 5.67 22.44 30.11
C MET A 1 7.00 22.74 29.41
N GLY A 2 7.03 23.66 28.44
CA GLY A 2 8.25 24.05 27.74
C GLY A 2 8.37 25.56 27.63
N ILE A 3 9.59 26.08 27.61
CA ILE A 3 9.88 27.50 27.40
C ILE A 3 10.32 27.68 25.94
N GLY A 4 9.73 28.65 25.24
CA GLY A 4 10.03 28.90 23.83
C GLY A 4 11.50 29.26 23.62
N LYS A 5 12.19 28.50 22.76
CA LYS A 5 13.62 28.72 22.47
C LYS A 5 13.91 30.10 21.85
N TYR A 6 12.96 30.66 21.11
CA TYR A 6 13.15 31.87 20.29
C TYR A 6 12.55 33.16 20.88
N ILE A 7 12.21 33.18 22.18
CA ILE A 7 11.74 34.40 22.86
C ILE A 7 12.93 35.18 23.47
N LYS A 8 12.74 36.46 23.79
CA LYS A 8 13.76 37.30 24.44
C LYS A 8 14.26 36.65 25.74
N LYS A 9 15.56 36.79 26.03
CA LYS A 9 16.19 36.18 27.21
C LYS A 9 15.53 36.58 28.53
N ASP A 10 15.14 37.84 28.67
CA ASP A 10 14.46 38.32 29.88
C ASP A 10 13.09 37.65 30.06
N ASN A 11 12.36 37.41 28.96
CA ASN A 11 11.10 36.67 28.99
C ASN A 11 11.33 35.18 29.33
N GLN A 12 12.44 34.59 28.91
CA GLN A 12 12.82 33.23 29.32
C GLN A 12 13.08 33.19 30.82
N LEU A 13 13.83 34.15 31.37
CA LEU A 13 14.11 34.24 32.80
C LEU A 13 12.84 34.44 33.63
N ALA A 14 11.95 35.34 33.20
CA ALA A 14 10.65 35.54 33.84
C ALA A 14 9.79 34.27 33.79
N ALA A 15 9.78 33.54 32.66
CA ALA A 15 9.07 32.27 32.54
C ALA A 15 9.67 31.18 33.44
N ILE A 16 11.00 31.13 33.59
CA ILE A 16 11.68 30.22 34.53
C ILE A 16 11.22 30.50 35.96
N GLU A 17 11.17 31.78 36.36
CA GLU A 17 10.77 32.16 37.71
C GLU A 17 9.30 31.81 37.98
N ALA A 18 8.41 32.10 37.01
CA ALA A 18 7.03 31.66 37.08
C ALA A 18 6.91 30.14 37.19
N PHE A 19 7.71 29.36 36.44
CA PHE A 19 7.72 27.91 36.53
C PHE A 19 8.22 27.40 37.88
N LYS A 20 9.28 27.98 38.45
CA LYS A 20 9.74 27.63 39.80
C LYS A 20 8.65 27.83 40.83
N TYR A 21 7.94 28.97 40.76
CA TYR A 21 6.82 29.23 41.66
C TYR A 21 5.68 28.22 41.44
N LEU A 22 5.27 27.98 40.19
CA LEU A 22 4.20 27.06 39.83
C LEU A 22 4.50 25.59 40.24
N THR A 23 5.77 25.21 40.22
CA THR A 23 6.25 23.87 40.58
C THR A 23 6.77 23.78 42.02
N SER A 24 6.67 24.87 42.79
CA SER A 24 7.10 24.88 44.19
C SER A 24 6.26 23.93 45.03
N LEU A 25 6.90 23.30 46.02
CA LEU A 25 6.27 22.34 46.92
C LEU A 25 5.02 22.93 47.59
N ASN A 26 5.12 24.17 48.09
CA ASN A 26 4.03 24.83 48.81
C ASN A 26 2.81 25.10 47.92
N LEU A 27 3.02 25.57 46.68
CA LEU A 27 1.92 25.84 45.77
C LEU A 27 1.28 24.54 45.26
N GLN A 28 2.10 23.54 44.93
CA GLN A 28 1.62 22.21 44.53
C GLN A 28 0.83 21.55 45.65
N LYS A 29 1.30 21.61 46.91
CA LYS A 29 0.58 21.11 48.10
C LYS A 29 -0.78 21.79 48.25
N LYS A 30 -0.83 23.11 48.12
CA LYS A 30 -2.09 23.89 48.20
C LYS A 30 -3.10 23.43 47.12
N TYR A 31 -2.70 23.42 45.86
CA TYR A 31 -3.60 23.04 44.78
C TYR A 31 -4.00 21.56 44.79
N LEU A 32 -3.14 20.69 45.32
CA LEU A 32 -3.45 19.29 45.51
C LEU A 32 -4.56 19.10 46.56
N LYS A 33 -4.48 19.79 47.70
CA LYS A 33 -5.54 19.79 48.74
C LYS A 33 -6.88 20.31 48.21
N ASP A 34 -6.84 21.31 47.33
CA ASP A 34 -8.05 21.86 46.70
C ASP A 34 -8.60 20.98 45.55
N PHE A 35 -8.03 19.79 45.30
CA PHE A 35 -8.36 18.90 44.17
C PHE A 35 -8.24 19.55 42.78
N LEU A 36 -7.47 20.63 42.66
CA LEU A 36 -7.30 21.37 41.41
C LEU A 36 -6.28 20.72 40.48
N ILE A 37 -5.31 19.98 41.04
CA ILE A 37 -4.24 19.32 40.28
C ILE A 37 -3.89 17.94 40.87
N ASN A 38 -3.38 17.07 40.00
CA ASN A 38 -2.56 15.94 40.41
C ASN A 38 -1.09 16.34 40.30
N THR A 39 -0.34 16.23 41.38
CA THR A 39 1.07 16.65 41.38
C THR A 39 1.98 15.51 40.95
N ALA A 40 3.11 15.85 40.32
CA ALA A 40 4.18 14.90 40.04
C ALA A 40 5.17 14.77 41.22
N ILE A 41 4.99 15.56 42.28
CA ILE A 41 5.84 15.53 43.48
C ILE A 41 5.33 14.42 44.40
N PHE A 42 5.83 13.20 44.20
CA PHE A 42 5.32 12.03 44.91
C PHE A 42 5.40 12.13 46.44
N SER A 43 6.40 12.84 46.97
CA SER A 43 6.55 13.05 48.42
C SER A 43 5.39 13.82 49.06
N LEU A 44 4.59 14.55 48.27
CA LEU A 44 3.38 15.20 48.79
C LEU A 44 2.28 14.18 49.13
N TYR A 45 2.34 12.98 48.57
CA TYR A 45 1.43 11.88 48.93
C TYR A 45 1.89 11.10 50.17
N ASP A 46 3.04 11.45 50.75
CA ASP A 46 3.52 10.93 52.04
C ASP A 46 3.29 11.93 53.19
N ASP A 47 2.81 13.13 52.88
CA ASP A 47 2.56 14.19 53.84
C ASP A 47 1.19 13.99 54.52
N GLU A 48 1.20 13.72 55.82
CA GLU A 48 -0.01 13.44 56.61
C GLU A 48 -1.08 14.54 56.48
N ASP A 49 -0.66 15.80 56.39
CA ASP A 49 -1.57 16.93 56.25
C ASP A 49 -2.25 16.93 54.87
N VAL A 50 -1.59 16.45 53.81
CA VAL A 50 -2.22 16.27 52.50
C VAL A 50 -3.17 15.08 52.53
N CYS A 51 -2.73 13.96 53.10
CA CYS A 51 -3.49 12.71 53.11
C CYS A 51 -4.71 12.74 54.06
N ALA A 52 -4.81 13.76 54.92
CA ALA A 52 -6.03 14.05 55.67
C ALA A 52 -7.19 14.51 54.77
N ASP A 53 -6.87 15.20 53.65
CA ASP A 53 -7.87 15.78 52.75
C ASP A 53 -8.12 14.91 51.50
N ILE A 54 -7.15 14.07 51.10
CA ILE A 54 -7.19 13.26 49.88
C ILE A 54 -6.78 11.81 50.10
N ASP A 55 -7.24 10.89 49.24
CA ASP A 55 -6.82 9.48 49.25
C ASP A 55 -5.44 9.29 48.61
N CYS A 56 -4.39 9.53 49.39
CA CYS A 56 -3.00 9.40 48.93
C CYS A 56 -2.65 8.00 48.42
N GLU A 57 -3.20 6.93 48.99
CA GLU A 57 -2.91 5.56 48.56
C GLU A 57 -3.48 5.30 47.16
N PHE A 58 -4.71 5.77 46.90
CA PHE A 58 -5.27 5.75 45.56
C PHE A 58 -4.38 6.51 44.56
N TYR A 59 -3.99 7.75 44.87
CA TYR A 59 -3.15 8.55 43.96
C TYR A 59 -1.76 7.94 43.73
N LYS A 60 -1.15 7.31 44.73
CA LYS A 60 0.10 6.54 44.57
C LYS A 60 -0.07 5.32 43.67
N SER A 61 -1.25 4.71 43.66
CA SER A 61 -1.56 3.55 42.82
C SER A 61 -1.84 3.92 41.35
N LEU A 62 -2.10 5.19 41.05
CA LEU A 62 -2.40 5.63 39.69
C LEU A 62 -1.19 5.45 38.77
N GLN A 63 -1.43 4.84 37.61
CA GLN A 63 -0.44 4.71 36.54
C GLN A 63 -0.81 5.65 35.39
N PRO A 64 -0.33 6.91 35.39
CA PRO A 64 -0.65 7.85 34.34
C PRO A 64 -0.09 7.34 33.00
N ILE A 65 -0.99 7.17 32.03
CA ILE A 65 -0.61 6.82 30.66
C ILE A 65 -0.36 8.09 29.85
N THR A 66 0.67 8.05 29.01
CA THR A 66 0.92 9.13 28.06
C THR A 66 -0.24 9.27 27.09
N ARG A 67 -0.70 10.51 26.93
CA ARG A 67 -1.68 10.88 25.91
C ARG A 67 -1.12 10.50 24.52
N PRO A 68 -1.91 9.88 23.62
CA PRO A 68 -1.44 9.44 22.29
C PRO A 68 -1.31 10.59 21.28
N GLY A 69 -0.71 11.72 21.70
CA GLY A 69 -0.61 12.94 20.90
C GLY A 69 0.20 12.78 19.61
N SER A 70 1.12 11.82 19.54
CA SER A 70 1.87 11.49 18.32
C SER A 70 1.13 10.55 17.37
N LYS A 71 0.08 9.85 17.84
CA LYS A 71 -0.62 8.80 17.09
C LYS A 71 -1.98 9.27 16.54
N THR A 72 -2.55 10.35 17.06
CA THR A 72 -3.79 10.94 16.55
C THR A 72 -3.62 12.42 16.27
N LYS A 73 -4.13 12.87 15.11
CA LYS A 73 -4.22 14.28 14.76
C LYS A 73 -5.38 14.99 15.47
N ASN A 74 -6.42 14.25 15.85
CA ASN A 74 -7.61 14.78 16.52
C ASN A 74 -7.82 14.09 17.87
N TYR A 75 -7.22 14.66 18.92
CA TYR A 75 -7.37 14.10 20.25
C TYR A 75 -8.79 14.15 20.77
N ASN A 76 -9.56 15.20 20.47
CA ASN A 76 -10.90 15.36 21.05
C ASN A 76 -11.81 14.23 20.58
N GLU A 77 -11.74 13.89 19.29
CA GLU A 77 -12.44 12.75 18.73
C GLU A 77 -11.96 11.42 19.33
N TYR A 78 -10.64 11.22 19.42
CA TYR A 78 -10.06 10.04 20.07
C TYR A 78 -10.57 9.89 21.51
N SER A 79 -10.49 10.95 22.31
CA SER A 79 -10.88 10.96 23.72
C SER A 79 -12.38 10.73 23.90
N GLY A 80 -13.21 11.25 23.00
CA GLY A 80 -14.66 11.01 23.01
C GLY A 80 -14.97 9.53 22.79
N ARG A 81 -14.37 8.91 21.77
CA ARG A 81 -14.55 7.49 21.46
C ARG A 81 -13.99 6.57 22.54
N PHE A 82 -12.78 6.89 23.03
CA PHE A 82 -12.16 6.14 24.11
C PHE A 82 -13.08 6.11 25.34
N ARG A 83 -13.58 7.26 25.80
CA ARG A 83 -14.51 7.33 26.94
C ARG A 83 -15.82 6.60 26.66
N LYS A 84 -16.36 6.74 25.45
CA LYS A 84 -17.56 6.00 25.02
C LYS A 84 -17.37 4.50 25.22
N TYR A 85 -16.32 3.90 24.66
CA TYR A 85 -16.08 2.46 24.80
C TYR A 85 -15.80 2.01 26.24
N ILE A 86 -15.16 2.84 27.06
CA ILE A 86 -14.99 2.54 28.49
C ILE A 86 -16.33 2.62 29.24
N TYR A 87 -17.18 3.60 28.95
CA TYR A 87 -18.51 3.71 29.57
C TYR A 87 -19.46 2.62 29.10
N ASP A 88 -19.40 2.21 27.84
CA ASP A 88 -20.16 1.07 27.32
C ASP A 88 -19.79 -0.21 28.08
N TYR A 89 -18.53 -0.36 28.53
CA TYR A 89 -18.10 -1.48 29.39
C TYR A 89 -18.54 -1.32 30.85
N LEU A 90 -18.38 -0.13 31.44
CA LEU A 90 -18.69 0.10 32.85
C LEU A 90 -20.19 0.09 33.15
N TYR A 91 -21.00 0.57 32.21
CA TYR A 91 -22.44 0.81 32.41
C TYR A 91 -23.33 0.13 31.36
N GLY A 92 -22.76 -0.36 30.27
CA GLY A 92 -23.47 -1.12 29.24
C GLY A 92 -23.21 -2.62 29.33
N ASN A 93 -23.41 -3.31 28.21
CA ASN A 93 -23.39 -4.77 28.13
C ASN A 93 -22.21 -5.34 27.32
N ILE A 94 -21.19 -4.53 26.98
CA ILE A 94 -20.03 -5.03 26.24
C ILE A 94 -19.02 -5.68 27.20
N THR A 95 -18.30 -6.67 26.71
CA THR A 95 -17.25 -7.32 27.51
C THR A 95 -15.98 -6.47 27.58
N ALA A 96 -15.14 -6.69 28.60
CA ALA A 96 -13.85 -6.01 28.71
C ALA A 96 -12.97 -6.23 27.47
N LYS A 97 -13.02 -7.45 26.90
CA LYS A 97 -12.29 -7.82 25.67
C LYS A 97 -12.74 -6.98 24.48
N GLU A 98 -14.05 -6.83 24.31
CA GLU A 98 -14.65 -6.05 23.23
C GLU A 98 -14.33 -4.56 23.36
N ALA A 99 -14.47 -4.01 24.56
CA ALA A 99 -14.12 -2.62 24.86
C ALA A 99 -12.64 -2.33 24.56
N LEU A 100 -11.74 -3.22 24.99
CA LEU A 100 -10.31 -3.11 24.72
C LEU A 100 -10.02 -3.16 23.22
N GLN A 101 -10.68 -4.07 22.50
CA GLN A 101 -10.52 -4.21 21.05
C GLN A 101 -11.03 -2.97 20.31
N ASN A 102 -12.16 -2.39 20.74
CA ASN A 102 -12.68 -1.14 20.18
C ASN A 102 -11.75 0.04 20.42
N VAL A 103 -11.17 0.14 21.62
CA VAL A 103 -10.13 1.14 21.94
C VAL A 103 -8.90 0.96 21.05
N GLU A 104 -8.42 -0.27 20.87
CA GLU A 104 -7.27 -0.57 20.01
C GLU A 104 -7.57 -0.15 18.55
N ASN A 105 -8.79 -0.42 18.07
CA ASN A 105 -9.23 -0.10 16.72
C ASN A 105 -9.23 1.40 16.41
N ILE A 106 -9.33 2.28 17.40
CA ILE A 106 -9.32 3.73 17.16
C ILE A 106 -8.00 4.15 16.49
N ILE A 107 -6.88 3.58 16.92
CA ILE A 107 -5.54 3.96 16.47
C ILE A 107 -4.94 2.92 15.53
N LYS A 108 -5.23 1.64 15.72
CA LYS A 108 -4.57 0.55 14.98
C LYS A 108 -4.83 0.66 13.49
N VAL A 109 -3.74 0.74 12.74
CA VAL A 109 -3.74 0.62 11.29
C VAL A 109 -3.60 -0.85 10.94
N TYR A 110 -4.61 -1.39 10.27
CA TYR A 110 -4.67 -2.78 9.87
C TYR A 110 -3.88 -2.99 8.58
N LYS A 111 -3.11 -4.09 8.55
CA LYS A 111 -2.31 -4.54 7.42
C LYS A 111 -2.54 -6.02 7.16
N VAL A 112 -2.36 -6.43 5.91
CA VAL A 112 -2.40 -7.85 5.53
C VAL A 112 -1.03 -8.45 5.82
N SER A 113 -0.94 -9.34 6.81
CA SER A 113 0.31 -10.02 7.17
C SER A 113 0.44 -11.36 6.44
N SER A 114 1.66 -11.79 6.14
CA SER A 114 1.92 -13.16 5.68
C SER A 114 2.01 -14.15 6.84
N ASN A 115 2.06 -13.69 8.09
CA ASN A 115 2.12 -14.57 9.25
C ASN A 115 0.72 -15.17 9.53
N PRO A 116 0.57 -16.51 9.53
CA PRO A 116 -0.74 -17.15 9.76
C PRO A 116 -1.34 -16.82 11.14
N LYS A 117 -0.51 -16.43 12.12
CA LYS A 117 -0.99 -15.99 13.45
C LYS A 117 -1.68 -14.62 13.41
N GLU A 118 -1.34 -13.79 12.42
CA GLU A 118 -1.86 -12.43 12.27
C GLU A 118 -2.93 -12.34 11.17
N SER A 119 -2.74 -13.05 10.06
CA SER A 119 -3.70 -13.10 8.96
C SER A 119 -3.63 -14.43 8.22
N ILE A 120 -4.68 -15.24 8.39
CA ILE A 120 -4.85 -16.50 7.65
C ILE A 120 -5.02 -16.22 6.16
N ILE A 121 -5.78 -15.18 5.80
CA ILE A 121 -6.04 -14.80 4.41
C ILE A 121 -4.74 -14.40 3.71
N GLY A 122 -3.93 -13.53 4.33
CA GLY A 122 -2.66 -13.11 3.76
C GLY A 122 -1.68 -14.27 3.56
N PHE A 123 -1.62 -15.21 4.52
CA PHE A 123 -0.83 -16.44 4.37
C PHE A 123 -1.30 -17.31 3.20
N ILE A 124 -2.60 -17.62 3.13
CA ILE A 124 -3.17 -18.44 2.05
C ILE A 124 -2.91 -17.79 0.68
N SER A 125 -3.16 -16.48 0.55
CA SER A 125 -2.88 -15.75 -0.69
C SER A 125 -1.41 -15.81 -1.08
N THR A 126 -0.49 -15.68 -0.12
CA THR A 126 0.96 -15.75 -0.38
C THR A 126 1.37 -17.11 -0.93
N VAL A 127 0.89 -18.19 -0.29
CA VAL A 127 1.19 -19.57 -0.71
C VAL A 127 0.61 -19.84 -2.09
N PHE A 128 -0.64 -19.44 -2.33
CA PHE A 128 -1.32 -19.63 -3.60
C PHE A 128 -0.60 -18.92 -4.76
N ILE A 129 -0.26 -17.64 -4.60
CA ILE A 129 0.49 -16.88 -5.62
C ILE A 129 1.85 -17.53 -5.89
N SER A 130 2.54 -18.01 -4.85
CA SER A 130 3.84 -18.67 -5.00
C SER A 130 3.73 -19.98 -5.80
N ILE A 131 2.71 -20.80 -5.53
CA ILE A 131 2.45 -22.04 -6.27
C ILE A 131 2.15 -21.74 -7.74
N LEU A 132 1.33 -20.73 -8.03
CA LEU A 132 1.02 -20.32 -9.40
C LEU A 132 2.26 -19.81 -10.14
N ALA A 133 3.11 -19.01 -9.49
CA ALA A 133 4.35 -18.54 -10.12
C ALA A 133 5.30 -19.71 -10.45
N VAL A 134 5.45 -20.67 -9.53
CA VAL A 134 6.27 -21.87 -9.75
C VAL A 134 5.69 -22.72 -10.87
N SER A 135 4.38 -22.95 -10.90
CA SER A 135 3.76 -23.76 -11.97
C SER A 135 3.94 -23.12 -13.35
N MET A 136 3.86 -21.78 -13.44
CA MET A 136 4.15 -21.03 -14.67
C MET A 136 5.60 -21.21 -15.13
N PHE A 137 6.59 -21.16 -14.22
CA PHE A 137 7.97 -21.43 -14.60
C PHE A 137 8.20 -22.88 -15.05
N VAL A 138 7.61 -23.85 -14.36
CA VAL A 138 7.68 -25.26 -14.75
C VAL A 138 7.07 -25.50 -16.13
N SER A 139 6.02 -24.75 -16.48
CA SER A 139 5.38 -24.84 -17.81
C SER A 139 6.33 -24.53 -18.97
N LEU A 140 7.39 -23.75 -18.75
CA LEU A 140 8.39 -23.44 -19.79
C LEU A 140 9.19 -24.67 -20.25
N ILE A 141 9.27 -25.73 -19.44
CA ILE A 141 9.95 -26.98 -19.82
C ILE A 141 9.26 -27.60 -21.04
N VAL A 142 7.95 -27.46 -21.16
CA VAL A 142 7.15 -28.03 -22.26
C VAL A 142 7.53 -27.43 -23.62
N LEU A 143 8.05 -26.19 -23.66
CA LEU A 143 8.51 -25.55 -24.90
C LEU A 143 9.72 -26.24 -25.53
N PHE A 144 10.45 -27.04 -24.77
CA PHE A 144 11.66 -27.72 -25.22
C PHE A 144 11.45 -29.21 -25.52
N ILE A 145 10.20 -29.70 -25.46
CA ILE A 145 9.86 -31.08 -25.76
C ILE A 145 9.34 -31.14 -27.20
N ASP A 146 10.06 -31.88 -28.05
CA ASP A 146 9.81 -31.91 -29.50
C ASP A 146 8.39 -32.34 -29.88
N ASP A 147 7.81 -33.28 -29.12
CA ASP A 147 6.45 -33.80 -29.35
C ASP A 147 5.36 -32.73 -29.20
N PHE A 148 5.64 -31.62 -28.50
CA PHE A 148 4.69 -30.52 -28.29
C PHE A 148 4.89 -29.33 -29.24
N ASN A 149 5.92 -29.34 -30.08
CA ASN A 149 6.20 -28.25 -31.03
C ASN A 149 4.98 -27.82 -31.89
N PRO A 150 4.12 -28.72 -32.40
CA PRO A 150 2.95 -28.32 -33.19
C PRO A 150 1.96 -27.39 -32.45
N PHE A 151 1.94 -27.43 -31.12
CA PHE A 151 1.04 -26.59 -30.31
C PHE A 151 1.59 -25.18 -30.05
N PHE A 152 2.87 -24.93 -30.34
CA PHE A 152 3.53 -23.64 -30.10
C PHE A 152 3.90 -22.90 -31.39
N GLU A 153 3.32 -23.26 -32.52
CA GLU A 153 3.64 -22.68 -33.83
C GLU A 153 3.29 -21.17 -33.94
N PHE A 154 2.31 -20.72 -33.16
CA PHE A 154 1.86 -19.33 -33.18
C PHE A 154 2.98 -18.34 -32.80
N LEU A 155 3.68 -18.58 -31.68
CA LEU A 155 4.66 -17.66 -31.12
C LEU A 155 6.00 -18.38 -30.94
N PRO A 156 7.14 -17.78 -31.32
CA PRO A 156 8.44 -18.43 -31.15
C PRO A 156 8.76 -18.63 -29.65
N TRP A 157 9.57 -19.65 -29.34
CA TRP A 157 9.86 -20.08 -27.97
C TRP A 157 10.42 -18.96 -27.09
N ASP A 158 11.23 -18.06 -27.66
CA ASP A 158 11.80 -16.89 -27.00
C ASP A 158 10.71 -15.90 -26.54
N PHE A 159 9.70 -15.66 -27.37
CA PHE A 159 8.55 -14.81 -27.06
C PHE A 159 7.57 -15.46 -26.08
N TRP A 160 7.47 -16.80 -26.05
CA TRP A 160 6.74 -17.51 -25.00
C TRP A 160 7.40 -17.32 -23.62
N ILE A 161 8.73 -17.42 -23.55
CA ILE A 161 9.48 -17.15 -22.31
C ILE A 161 9.23 -15.72 -21.82
N ILE A 162 9.29 -14.73 -22.72
CA ILE A 162 9.02 -13.32 -22.38
C ILE A 162 7.60 -13.15 -21.82
N ASN A 163 6.59 -13.77 -22.43
CA ASN A 163 5.21 -13.75 -21.93
C ASN A 163 5.11 -14.33 -20.50
N VAL A 164 5.65 -15.52 -20.26
CA VAL A 164 5.59 -16.16 -18.95
C VAL A 164 6.31 -15.31 -17.88
N ILE A 165 7.46 -14.73 -18.21
CA ILE A 165 8.15 -13.79 -17.31
C ILE A 165 7.25 -12.58 -17.00
N GLY A 166 6.60 -12.01 -18.01
CA GLY A 166 5.65 -10.92 -17.83
C GLY A 166 4.49 -11.27 -16.89
N ALA A 167 3.87 -12.44 -17.08
CA ALA A 167 2.79 -12.93 -16.24
C ALA A 167 3.23 -13.15 -14.78
N VAL A 168 4.42 -13.73 -14.58
CA VAL A 168 5.00 -13.90 -13.23
C VAL A 168 5.27 -12.54 -12.57
N LEU A 169 5.82 -11.56 -13.28
CA LEU A 169 6.05 -10.22 -12.73
C LEU A 169 4.75 -9.56 -12.27
N MET A 170 3.68 -9.70 -13.06
CA MET A 170 2.35 -9.20 -12.71
C MET A 170 1.80 -9.89 -11.46
N LEU A 171 1.93 -11.22 -11.35
CA LEU A 171 1.54 -11.96 -10.14
C LEU A 171 2.37 -11.57 -8.91
N CYS A 172 3.68 -11.40 -9.07
CA CYS A 172 4.58 -11.02 -7.98
C CYS A 172 4.30 -9.60 -7.45
N SER A 173 3.67 -8.73 -8.26
CA SER A 173 3.26 -7.38 -7.83
C SER A 173 2.32 -7.42 -6.62
N CYS A 174 1.54 -8.50 -6.45
CA CYS A 174 0.61 -8.67 -5.34
C CYS A 174 1.33 -8.79 -3.98
N PHE A 175 2.56 -9.31 -3.93
CA PHE A 175 3.33 -9.42 -2.70
C PHE A 175 3.67 -8.06 -2.09
N LEU A 176 3.67 -6.99 -2.90
CA LEU A 176 4.00 -5.64 -2.44
C LEU A 176 2.90 -5.01 -1.58
N HIS A 177 1.67 -5.54 -1.65
CA HIS A 177 0.57 -5.15 -0.76
C HIS A 177 0.62 -5.83 0.61
N ILE A 178 1.52 -6.80 0.79
CA ILE A 178 1.66 -7.55 2.04
C ILE A 178 2.60 -6.80 3.00
N GLY A 179 2.19 -6.75 4.27
CA GLY A 179 2.88 -6.10 5.36
C GLY A 179 2.68 -4.58 5.34
N ASP A 180 3.69 -3.85 5.82
CA ASP A 180 3.63 -2.39 5.87
C ASP A 180 3.76 -1.80 4.46
N LEU A 181 2.86 -0.86 4.14
CA LEU A 181 2.90 -0.10 2.90
C LEU A 181 3.97 0.97 3.01
N THR A 182 4.88 0.98 2.04
CA THR A 182 5.94 2.00 1.93
C THR A 182 5.83 2.70 0.59
N ALA A 183 6.36 3.93 0.52
CA ALA A 183 6.45 4.68 -0.74
C ALA A 183 7.13 3.85 -1.86
N PHE A 184 8.17 3.10 -1.48
CA PHE A 184 8.87 2.20 -2.38
C PHE A 184 7.96 1.07 -2.90
N LYS A 185 7.25 0.36 -2.00
CA LYS A 185 6.34 -0.72 -2.39
C LYS A 185 5.21 -0.23 -3.31
N CYS A 186 4.64 0.94 -3.00
CA CYS A 186 3.62 1.58 -3.84
C CYS A 186 4.11 1.83 -5.27
N GLN A 187 5.32 2.37 -5.40
CA GLN A 187 5.92 2.68 -6.69
C GLN A 187 6.30 1.41 -7.46
N PHE A 188 6.94 0.46 -6.78
CA PHE A 188 7.39 -0.78 -7.38
C PHE A 188 6.24 -1.66 -7.83
N HIS A 189 5.09 -1.61 -7.14
CA HIS A 189 3.87 -2.30 -7.54
C HIS A 189 3.40 -1.83 -8.91
N LEU A 190 3.33 -0.51 -9.11
CA LEU A 190 2.94 0.06 -10.39
C LEU A 190 3.90 -0.35 -11.53
N ILE A 191 5.21 -0.30 -11.27
CA ILE A 191 6.24 -0.66 -12.24
C ILE A 191 6.18 -2.15 -12.61
N LEU A 192 6.08 -3.04 -11.61
CA LEU A 192 6.00 -4.49 -11.88
C LEU A 192 4.75 -4.84 -12.69
N THR A 193 3.59 -4.26 -12.34
CA THR A 193 2.35 -4.47 -13.09
C THR A 193 2.47 -3.91 -14.51
N SER A 194 2.99 -2.69 -14.67
CA SER A 194 3.20 -2.06 -15.98
C SER A 194 4.12 -2.92 -16.86
N MET A 195 5.30 -3.25 -16.37
CA MET A 195 6.30 -4.05 -17.08
C MET A 195 5.75 -5.44 -17.42
N GLY A 196 5.02 -6.07 -16.50
CA GLY A 196 4.36 -7.35 -16.70
C GLY A 196 3.36 -7.32 -17.86
N ILE A 197 2.51 -6.29 -17.95
CA ILE A 197 1.56 -6.11 -19.06
C ILE A 197 2.29 -5.96 -20.40
N SER A 198 3.36 -5.17 -20.43
CA SER A 198 4.14 -4.95 -21.66
C SER A 198 4.84 -6.21 -22.16
N LEU A 199 5.47 -6.97 -21.26
CA LEU A 199 6.14 -8.21 -21.61
C LEU A 199 5.15 -9.28 -22.11
N ASN A 200 3.87 -9.21 -21.74
CA ASN A 200 2.85 -10.06 -22.33
C ASN A 200 2.39 -9.55 -23.71
N PHE A 201 2.02 -8.28 -23.83
CA PHE A 201 1.35 -7.79 -25.05
C PHE A 201 2.30 -7.43 -26.19
N ILE A 202 3.51 -6.93 -25.92
CA ILE A 202 4.45 -6.51 -26.99
C ILE A 202 4.88 -7.69 -27.88
N PRO A 203 5.25 -8.88 -27.35
CA PRO A 203 5.55 -10.03 -28.20
C PRO A 203 4.37 -10.46 -29.07
N MET A 204 3.15 -10.39 -28.56
CA MET A 204 1.93 -10.70 -29.31
C MET A 204 1.71 -9.70 -30.45
N ILE A 205 1.84 -8.40 -30.18
CA ILE A 205 1.78 -7.35 -31.21
C ILE A 205 2.85 -7.59 -32.27
N CYS A 206 4.08 -7.91 -31.87
CA CYS A 206 5.18 -8.19 -32.79
C CYS A 206 4.82 -9.33 -33.75
N LYS A 207 4.24 -10.43 -33.22
CA LYS A 207 3.83 -11.58 -34.04
C LYS A 207 2.68 -11.24 -35.00
N LEU A 208 1.65 -10.53 -34.52
CA LEU A 208 0.52 -10.13 -35.36
C LEU A 208 0.94 -9.13 -36.46
N ILE A 209 1.88 -8.23 -36.17
CA ILE A 209 2.45 -7.36 -37.20
C ILE A 209 3.19 -8.19 -38.26
N ILE A 210 3.95 -9.21 -37.86
CA ILE A 210 4.66 -10.07 -38.81
C ILE A 210 3.69 -10.84 -39.72
N ASN A 211 2.57 -11.29 -39.16
CA ASN A 211 1.55 -12.08 -39.84
C ASN A 211 0.53 -11.24 -40.65
N PHE A 212 0.72 -9.92 -40.72
CA PHE A 212 -0.20 -9.03 -41.42
C PHE A 212 -0.39 -9.47 -42.89
N PRO A 213 -1.64 -9.56 -43.39
CA PRO A 213 -1.94 -10.21 -44.67
C PRO A 213 -1.38 -9.46 -45.87
N ASP A 214 -1.29 -8.14 -45.79
CA ASP A 214 -0.77 -7.30 -46.87
C ASP A 214 0.71 -7.00 -46.69
N TYR A 215 1.43 -6.93 -47.81
CA TYR A 215 2.81 -6.46 -47.80
C TYR A 215 2.87 -5.02 -47.28
N ASN A 216 3.57 -4.83 -46.17
CA ASN A 216 3.86 -3.51 -45.65
C ASN A 216 5.31 -3.42 -45.16
N TYR A 217 5.87 -2.20 -45.18
CA TYR A 217 7.25 -1.95 -44.78
C TYR A 217 7.51 -2.28 -43.29
N ILE A 218 6.54 -2.00 -42.43
CA ILE A 218 6.62 -2.18 -40.97
C ILE A 218 6.72 -3.67 -40.61
N SER A 219 5.90 -4.53 -41.21
CA SER A 219 5.87 -5.98 -41.07
C SER A 219 7.16 -6.61 -41.57
N ASN A 220 7.65 -6.20 -42.75
CA ASN A 220 8.92 -6.71 -43.28
C ASN A 220 10.12 -6.31 -42.38
N TRP A 221 10.12 -5.07 -41.88
CA TRP A 221 11.14 -4.61 -40.93
C TRP A 221 11.05 -5.36 -39.59
N THR A 222 9.85 -5.52 -39.05
CA THR A 222 9.59 -6.22 -37.78
C THR A 222 9.98 -7.71 -37.88
N TYR A 223 9.71 -8.34 -39.02
CA TYR A 223 10.13 -9.73 -39.27
C TYR A 223 11.65 -9.89 -39.20
N LYS A 224 12.40 -8.97 -39.82
CA LYS A 224 13.87 -8.99 -39.82
C LYS A 224 14.47 -8.58 -38.47
N HIS A 225 13.80 -7.72 -37.71
CA HIS A 225 14.34 -7.10 -36.50
C HIS A 225 13.44 -7.30 -35.27
N ARG A 226 12.82 -8.49 -35.13
CA ARG A 226 11.81 -8.77 -34.10
C ARG A 226 12.24 -8.45 -32.66
N HIS A 227 13.48 -8.77 -32.28
CA HIS A 227 13.99 -8.48 -30.94
C HIS A 227 14.23 -6.98 -30.71
N PHE A 228 14.69 -6.29 -31.74
CA PHE A 228 14.92 -4.86 -31.68
C PHE A 228 13.59 -4.09 -31.60
N PHE A 229 12.55 -4.56 -32.29
CA PHE A 229 11.18 -4.06 -32.13
C PHE A 229 10.74 -4.13 -30.65
N VAL A 230 10.82 -5.31 -30.02
CA VAL A 230 10.43 -5.48 -28.61
C VAL A 230 11.26 -4.56 -27.70
N LEU A 231 12.57 -4.49 -27.93
CA LEU A 231 13.48 -3.68 -27.13
C LEU A 231 13.17 -2.18 -27.19
N ILE A 232 12.75 -1.65 -28.34
CA ILE A 232 12.34 -0.24 -28.48
C ILE A 232 11.17 0.07 -27.54
N PHE A 233 10.10 -0.74 -27.58
CA PHE A 233 8.92 -0.50 -26.75
C PHE A 233 9.26 -0.60 -25.26
N LEU A 234 10.03 -1.61 -24.86
CA LEU A 234 10.49 -1.76 -23.47
C LEU A 234 11.39 -0.60 -23.03
N SER A 235 12.22 -0.06 -23.92
CA SER A 235 13.09 1.08 -23.62
C SER A 235 12.28 2.36 -23.35
N ILE A 236 11.22 2.59 -24.15
CA ILE A 236 10.30 3.73 -23.93
C ILE A 236 9.66 3.61 -22.55
N GLU A 237 9.20 2.42 -22.18
CA GLU A 237 8.60 2.18 -20.88
C GLU A 237 9.58 2.38 -19.72
N ILE A 238 10.79 1.81 -19.81
CA ILE A 238 11.82 1.98 -18.77
C ILE A 238 12.12 3.47 -18.54
N VAL A 239 12.11 4.29 -19.60
CA VAL A 239 12.28 5.74 -19.47
C VAL A 239 11.10 6.39 -18.75
N ILE A 240 9.87 6.03 -19.10
CA ILE A 240 8.66 6.57 -18.44
C ILE A 240 8.64 6.17 -16.95
N ASP A 241 8.91 4.90 -16.65
CA ASP A 241 8.98 4.36 -15.30
C ASP A 241 10.09 5.04 -14.50
N GLY A 242 11.29 5.18 -15.09
CA GLY A 242 12.42 5.85 -14.47
C GLY A 242 12.12 7.32 -14.13
N LEU A 243 11.45 8.04 -15.03
CA LEU A 243 11.02 9.43 -14.78
C LEU A 243 9.96 9.51 -13.66
N SER A 244 9.07 8.51 -13.57
CA SER A 244 8.07 8.44 -12.51
C SER A 244 8.69 8.28 -11.10
N LEU A 245 9.89 7.68 -10.99
CA LEU A 245 10.61 7.49 -9.72
C LEU A 245 11.06 8.81 -9.07
N LEU A 246 11.18 9.90 -9.84
CA LEU A 246 11.64 11.21 -9.33
C LEU A 246 10.67 11.81 -8.30
N ARG A 247 9.40 11.40 -8.33
CA ARG A 247 8.35 11.84 -7.41
C ARG A 247 7.56 10.64 -6.91
N PRO A 248 8.02 9.95 -5.85
CA PRO A 248 7.40 8.72 -5.39
C PRO A 248 6.02 8.96 -4.75
N TYR A 249 5.23 7.90 -4.68
CA TYR A 249 3.97 7.89 -3.94
C TYR A 249 4.18 8.19 -2.45
N SER A 250 3.19 8.83 -1.84
CA SER A 250 3.11 8.97 -0.38
C SER A 250 2.15 7.94 0.19
N VAL A 251 2.47 7.39 1.37
CA VAL A 251 1.56 6.53 2.11
C VAL A 251 0.64 7.41 2.95
N LYS A 252 -0.67 7.22 2.81
CA LYS A 252 -1.67 7.97 3.58
C LYS A 252 -2.51 7.00 4.39
N ASP A 253 -2.59 7.25 5.70
CA ASP A 253 -3.51 6.55 6.58
C ASP A 253 -4.94 7.06 6.37
N ILE A 254 -5.87 6.14 6.18
CA ILE A 254 -7.30 6.40 6.13
C ILE A 254 -7.92 5.92 7.44
N ASN A 255 -8.50 6.88 8.17
CA ASN A 255 -9.29 6.59 9.35
C ASN A 255 -10.71 6.21 8.94
N ALA A 256 -10.91 4.97 8.48
CA ALA A 256 -12.24 4.48 8.11
C ALA A 256 -13.22 4.49 9.29
N ASN A 257 -12.69 4.42 10.52
CA ASN A 257 -13.45 4.53 11.75
C ASN A 257 -14.17 5.88 11.88
N SER A 258 -13.69 6.95 11.22
CA SER A 258 -14.37 8.26 11.29
C SER A 258 -15.64 8.35 10.46
N ILE A 259 -15.84 7.41 9.52
CA ILE A 259 -16.95 7.47 8.56
C ILE A 259 -17.98 6.38 8.86
N ASN A 260 -17.58 5.11 9.07
CA ASN A 260 -18.50 3.97 9.19
C ASN A 260 -18.02 2.86 10.16
N GLU A 261 -17.34 3.19 11.27
CA GLU A 261 -16.79 2.18 12.23
C GLU A 261 -15.86 1.13 11.57
N GLY A 262 -15.27 1.47 10.42
CA GLY A 262 -14.36 0.61 9.67
C GLY A 262 -12.94 0.58 10.26
N LYS A 263 -12.21 -0.48 9.99
CA LYS A 263 -10.79 -0.62 10.38
C LYS A 263 -9.92 0.41 9.63
N ASN A 264 -9.01 1.10 10.33
CA ASN A 264 -8.08 2.02 9.68
C ASN A 264 -7.11 1.26 8.78
N PHE A 265 -6.77 1.79 7.61
CA PHE A 265 -5.86 1.16 6.64
C PHE A 265 -5.01 2.20 5.92
N GLN A 266 -3.94 1.76 5.25
CA GLN A 266 -3.05 2.65 4.48
C GLN A 266 -3.36 2.54 2.99
N ILE A 267 -3.20 3.65 2.26
CA ILE A 267 -3.25 3.68 0.81
C ILE A 267 -2.04 4.37 0.20
N CYS A 268 -1.72 3.99 -1.03
CA CYS A 268 -0.79 4.73 -1.88
C CYS A 268 -1.51 5.95 -2.48
N LYS A 269 -1.01 7.16 -2.21
CA LYS A 269 -1.55 8.40 -2.78
C LYS A 269 -0.46 9.19 -3.49
N MET A 270 -0.69 9.48 -4.77
CA MET A 270 0.10 10.45 -5.52
C MET A 270 -0.45 11.86 -5.32
N SER A 271 0.24 12.69 -4.56
CA SER A 271 -0.15 14.09 -4.32
C SER A 271 0.40 15.05 -5.37
N ASN A 272 1.59 14.76 -5.91
CA ASN A 272 2.32 15.66 -6.81
C ASN A 272 1.74 15.64 -8.24
N SER A 273 1.50 16.81 -8.83
CA SER A 273 1.03 16.96 -10.21
C SER A 273 1.97 16.35 -11.24
N TYR A 274 3.29 16.44 -11.02
CA TYR A 274 4.29 15.80 -11.89
C TYR A 274 4.12 14.28 -11.90
N GLY A 275 4.04 13.65 -10.72
CA GLY A 275 3.82 12.21 -10.63
C GLY A 275 2.49 11.77 -11.26
N LYS A 276 1.42 12.55 -11.07
CA LYS A 276 0.12 12.29 -11.73
C LYS A 276 0.20 12.34 -13.25
N PHE A 277 0.94 13.29 -13.80
CA PHE A 277 1.16 13.38 -15.24
C PHE A 277 1.83 12.13 -15.79
N PHE A 278 2.89 11.62 -15.14
CA PHE A 278 3.55 10.38 -15.56
C PHE A 278 2.66 9.15 -15.41
N ILE A 279 1.85 9.07 -14.35
CA ILE A 279 0.85 8.00 -14.20
C ILE A 279 -0.15 8.02 -15.36
N TRP A 280 -0.65 9.21 -15.71
CA TRP A 280 -1.56 9.33 -16.85
C TRP A 280 -0.87 8.96 -18.18
N LEU A 281 0.39 9.37 -18.36
CA LEU A 281 1.20 8.98 -19.52
C LEU A 281 1.41 7.46 -19.60
N MET A 282 1.69 6.79 -18.48
CA MET A 282 1.79 5.33 -18.39
C MET A 282 0.46 4.67 -18.81
N MET A 283 -0.67 5.12 -18.25
CA MET A 283 -1.99 4.59 -18.60
C MET A 283 -2.32 4.79 -20.09
N LEU A 284 -2.02 5.98 -20.64
CA LEU A 284 -2.22 6.27 -22.06
C LEU A 284 -1.38 5.35 -22.95
N TYR A 285 -0.11 5.12 -22.59
CA TYR A 285 0.76 4.21 -23.31
C TYR A 285 0.21 2.78 -23.35
N LYS A 286 -0.30 2.26 -22.22
CA LYS A 286 -0.94 0.94 -22.16
C LYS A 286 -2.23 0.88 -22.98
N PHE A 287 -3.04 1.93 -22.91
CA PHE A 287 -4.26 2.02 -23.72
C PHE A 287 -3.96 1.96 -25.23
N ILE A 288 -2.89 2.62 -25.68
CA ILE A 288 -2.43 2.55 -27.08
C ILE A 288 -2.00 1.13 -27.45
N ILE A 289 -1.19 0.47 -26.62
CA ILE A 289 -0.77 -0.93 -26.84
C ILE A 289 -1.98 -1.86 -26.99
N ILE A 290 -2.94 -1.78 -26.06
CA ILE A 290 -4.15 -2.61 -26.07
C ILE A 290 -5.02 -2.31 -27.30
N SER A 291 -5.15 -1.04 -27.68
CA SER A 291 -5.91 -0.63 -28.87
C SER A 291 -5.28 -1.18 -30.15
N VAL A 292 -3.96 -1.09 -30.30
CA VAL A 292 -3.22 -1.65 -31.45
C VAL A 292 -3.37 -3.17 -31.48
N LEU A 293 -3.22 -3.84 -30.34
CA LEU A 293 -3.39 -5.29 -30.24
C LEU A 293 -4.80 -5.72 -30.67
N THR A 294 -5.84 -5.03 -30.19
CA THR A 294 -7.24 -5.33 -30.53
C THR A 294 -7.49 -5.14 -32.03
N LEU A 295 -6.96 -4.07 -32.61
CA LEU A 295 -7.08 -3.80 -34.05
C LEU A 295 -6.40 -4.90 -34.89
N LEU A 296 -5.20 -5.34 -34.51
CA LEU A 296 -4.49 -6.41 -35.21
C LEU A 296 -5.22 -7.76 -35.10
N ILE A 297 -5.73 -8.08 -33.91
CA ILE A 297 -6.59 -9.27 -33.66
C ILE A 297 -7.81 -9.24 -34.57
N PHE A 298 -8.45 -8.08 -34.71
CA PHE A 298 -9.62 -7.91 -35.58
C PHE A 298 -9.28 -8.17 -37.06
N ILE A 299 -8.12 -7.69 -37.52
CA ILE A 299 -7.66 -7.89 -38.91
C ILE A 299 -7.38 -9.38 -39.18
N GLU A 300 -6.71 -10.08 -38.27
CA GLU A 300 -6.41 -11.50 -38.45
C GLU A 300 -7.58 -12.45 -38.12
N TRP A 301 -8.70 -11.94 -37.61
CA TRP A 301 -9.82 -12.73 -37.08
C TRP A 301 -10.33 -13.84 -38.01
N ASN A 302 -10.26 -13.63 -39.32
CA ASN A 302 -10.77 -14.55 -40.34
C ASN A 302 -9.72 -15.54 -40.90
N ILE A 303 -8.47 -15.48 -40.44
CA ILE A 303 -7.41 -16.36 -40.93
C ILE A 303 -7.53 -17.73 -40.23
N LYS A 304 -7.80 -18.79 -40.99
CA LYS A 304 -8.10 -20.13 -40.45
C LYS A 304 -6.98 -20.72 -39.60
N THR A 305 -5.73 -20.47 -39.97
CA THR A 305 -4.54 -21.04 -39.31
C THR A 305 -4.31 -20.47 -37.91
N THR A 306 -4.60 -19.18 -37.68
CA THR A 306 -4.40 -18.49 -36.40
C THR A 306 -5.70 -18.29 -35.59
N SER A 307 -6.84 -18.72 -36.13
CA SER A 307 -8.16 -18.42 -35.56
C SER A 307 -8.37 -18.91 -34.12
N TYR A 308 -7.76 -20.03 -33.71
CA TYR A 308 -7.87 -20.54 -32.34
C TYR A 308 -7.04 -19.70 -31.36
N ASP A 309 -5.79 -19.38 -31.73
CA ASP A 309 -4.89 -18.55 -30.91
C ASP A 309 -5.44 -17.14 -30.73
N ILE A 310 -5.96 -16.55 -31.81
CA ILE A 310 -6.57 -15.21 -31.79
C ILE A 310 -7.79 -15.17 -30.86
N LYS A 311 -8.65 -16.20 -30.88
CA LYS A 311 -9.79 -16.31 -29.96
C LYS A 311 -9.33 -16.47 -28.51
N PHE A 312 -8.26 -17.21 -28.25
CA PHE A 312 -7.68 -17.36 -26.93
C PHE A 312 -7.12 -16.02 -26.41
N ILE A 313 -6.34 -15.31 -27.23
CA ILE A 313 -5.79 -13.98 -26.90
C ILE A 313 -6.94 -12.99 -26.66
N MET A 314 -7.98 -13.02 -27.48
CA MET A 314 -9.16 -12.15 -27.30
C MET A 314 -9.90 -12.47 -25.98
N SER A 315 -10.06 -13.74 -25.63
CA SER A 315 -10.65 -14.13 -24.35
C SER A 315 -9.81 -13.63 -23.17
N ALA A 316 -8.49 -13.71 -23.25
CA ALA A 316 -7.58 -13.21 -22.22
C ALA A 316 -7.65 -11.68 -22.11
N LEU A 317 -7.70 -10.95 -23.24
CA LEU A 317 -7.86 -9.50 -23.27
C LEU A 317 -9.19 -9.02 -22.70
N CYS A 318 -10.30 -9.68 -23.08
CA CYS A 318 -11.60 -9.39 -22.48
C CYS A 318 -11.59 -9.64 -20.97
N GLY A 319 -11.00 -10.74 -20.51
CA GLY A 319 -10.84 -11.00 -19.07
C GLY A 319 -10.13 -9.86 -18.35
N ASN A 320 -9.00 -9.39 -18.89
CA ASN A 320 -8.24 -8.30 -18.29
C ASN A 320 -8.98 -6.95 -18.34
N LEU A 321 -9.71 -6.65 -19.41
CA LEU A 321 -10.46 -5.39 -19.55
C LEU A 321 -11.73 -5.32 -18.68
N PHE A 322 -12.33 -6.45 -18.33
CA PHE A 322 -13.56 -6.51 -17.52
C PHE A 322 -13.29 -6.62 -16.00
N LEU A 323 -12.09 -7.02 -15.59
CA LEU A 323 -11.73 -7.25 -14.18
C LEU A 323 -11.05 -6.05 -13.50
N ASP A 324 -10.56 -5.06 -14.26
CA ASP A 324 -9.95 -3.82 -13.77
C ASP A 324 -10.89 -2.60 -13.87
#